data_AF-A0A7S4HFJ7-F1
#
_entry.id   AF-A0A7S4HFJ7-F1
#
_cell.length_a   1.000
_cell.length_b   1.000
_cell.length_c   1.000
_cell.angle_alpha   90.00
_cell.angle_beta   90.00
_cell.angle_gamma   90.00
#
_symmetry.space_group_name_H-M   'P 1'
#
loop_
_entity.id
_entity.type
_entity.pdbx_description
1 polymer ?
#
loop_
_entity_poly.entity_id
_entity_poly.type
_entity_poly.pdbx_seq_one_letter_code
_entity_poly.pdbx_strand_id
1 'polypeptide(L)'
;VGARMKAAGAAAGIDFTGKCDRYPNSLAAHTMLKYAGKVAPAKQSDLMEVVFRQYFTDGLYPDGDNLAAAAREVGLDADAARAYALSEENQKAVAREAREISMEGVSGVPFFYVNGEPAFSGAQPPATFVRLLDEAAER
;
A
#
# COMPACT_ATOMS: atom_id res chain seq x y z
N VAL A 1 -9.34 -11.58 -7.82
CA VAL A 1 -8.00 -11.54 -8.47
C VAL A 1 -8.09 -12.19 -9.85
N GLY A 2 -7.75 -11.48 -10.93
CA GLY A 2 -7.80 -12.00 -12.31
C GLY A 2 -6.58 -12.84 -12.72
N ALA A 3 -6.68 -13.57 -13.84
CA ALA A 3 -5.64 -14.50 -14.32
C ALA A 3 -4.26 -13.85 -14.52
N ARG A 4 -4.23 -12.64 -15.10
CA ARG A 4 -2.98 -11.87 -15.27
C ARG A 4 -2.27 -11.60 -13.93
N MET A 5 -3.03 -11.24 -12.90
CA MET A 5 -2.47 -10.94 -11.59
C MET A 5 -1.96 -12.21 -10.90
N LYS A 6 -2.69 -13.33 -11.01
CA LYS A 6 -2.22 -14.63 -10.50
C LYS A 6 -0.90 -15.07 -11.15
N ALA A 7 -0.77 -14.92 -12.46
CA ALA A 7 0.47 -15.24 -13.16
C ALA A 7 1.64 -14.35 -12.70
N ALA A 8 1.40 -13.05 -12.54
CA ALA A 8 2.42 -12.12 -12.02
C ALA A 8 2.83 -12.46 -10.58
N GLY A 9 1.86 -12.77 -9.70
CA GLY A 9 2.12 -13.23 -8.34
C GLY A 9 2.97 -14.49 -8.32
N ALA A 10 2.59 -15.51 -9.10
CA ALA A 10 3.35 -16.77 -9.19
C ALA A 10 4.80 -16.55 -9.65
N ALA A 11 5.03 -15.66 -10.62
CA ALA A 11 6.37 -15.30 -11.07
C ALA A 11 7.20 -14.57 -9.98
N ALA A 12 6.53 -13.91 -9.03
CA ALA A 12 7.14 -13.27 -7.88
C ALA A 12 7.15 -14.16 -6.61
N GLY A 13 6.68 -15.40 -6.68
CA GLY A 13 6.59 -16.31 -5.53
C GLY A 13 5.42 -16.03 -4.58
N ILE A 14 4.39 -15.30 -5.03
CA ILE A 14 3.22 -14.92 -4.23
C ILE A 14 1.97 -15.62 -4.78
N ASP A 15 1.29 -16.39 -3.92
CA ASP A 15 0.00 -17.00 -4.27
C ASP A 15 -1.18 -16.04 -4.03
N PHE A 16 -1.56 -15.31 -5.08
CA PHE A 16 -2.77 -14.49 -5.04
C PHE A 16 -4.03 -15.34 -5.17
N THR A 17 -4.57 -15.74 -4.02
CA THR A 17 -5.69 -16.69 -3.93
C THR A 17 -6.98 -16.12 -4.52
N GLY A 18 -7.23 -14.84 -4.29
CA GLY A 18 -8.51 -14.19 -4.62
C GLY A 18 -9.68 -14.70 -3.79
N LYS A 19 -9.43 -15.16 -2.57
CA LYS A 19 -10.45 -15.61 -1.60
C LYS A 19 -11.35 -14.48 -1.11
N CYS A 20 -10.86 -13.24 -1.08
CA CYS A 20 -11.71 -12.07 -0.80
C CYS A 20 -12.68 -11.86 -1.97
N ASP A 21 -13.97 -11.80 -1.67
CA ASP A 21 -15.07 -11.82 -2.63
C ASP A 21 -15.32 -10.47 -3.32
N ARG A 22 -14.73 -9.39 -2.81
CA ARG A 22 -14.94 -8.02 -3.28
C ARG A 22 -13.67 -7.17 -3.23
N TYR A 23 -13.64 -6.12 -4.03
CA TYR A 23 -12.59 -5.10 -4.00
C TYR A 23 -12.73 -4.21 -2.76
N PRO A 24 -11.62 -3.83 -2.11
CA PRO A 24 -11.67 -3.04 -0.90
C PRO A 24 -11.84 -1.56 -1.21
N ASN A 25 -12.68 -0.90 -0.42
CA ASN A 25 -12.44 0.50 -0.11
C ASN A 25 -11.24 0.57 0.83
N SER A 26 -10.07 0.95 0.30
CA SER A 26 -8.80 0.95 1.04
C SER A 26 -8.54 2.25 1.82
N LEU A 27 -9.50 3.19 1.89
CA LEU A 27 -9.26 4.49 2.52
C LEU A 27 -8.83 4.34 3.98
N ALA A 28 -9.54 3.51 4.77
CA ALA A 28 -9.17 3.24 6.16
C ALA A 28 -7.78 2.59 6.29
N ALA A 29 -7.43 1.67 5.39
CA ALA A 29 -6.11 1.05 5.36
C ALA A 29 -5.01 2.08 5.06
N HIS A 30 -5.19 2.95 4.07
CA HIS A 30 -4.26 4.05 3.77
C HIS A 30 -4.15 5.04 4.94
N THR A 31 -5.26 5.35 5.61
CA THR A 31 -5.25 6.20 6.81
C THR A 31 -4.48 5.55 7.96
N MET A 32 -4.59 4.23 8.13
CA MET A 32 -3.77 3.49 9.10
C MET A 32 -2.28 3.46 8.72
N LEU A 33 -1.95 3.34 7.43
CA LEU A 33 -0.56 3.46 6.96
C LEU A 33 0.03 4.84 7.26
N LYS A 34 -0.77 5.91 7.14
CA LYS A 34 -0.35 7.27 7.56
C LYS A 34 -0.15 7.38 9.06
N TYR A 35 -0.96 6.71 9.88
CA TYR A 35 -0.74 6.61 11.32
C TYR A 35 0.60 5.93 11.63
N ALA A 36 0.83 4.74 11.07
CA ALA A 36 2.08 4.00 11.25
C ALA A 36 3.29 4.85 10.85
N GLY A 37 3.23 5.52 9.70
CA GLY A 37 4.28 6.44 9.23
C GLY A 37 4.56 7.63 10.17
N LYS A 38 3.56 8.07 10.95
CA LYS A 38 3.72 9.15 11.94
C LYS A 38 4.33 8.68 13.26
N VAL A 39 3.88 7.53 13.78
CA VAL A 39 4.24 7.09 15.14
C VAL A 39 5.42 6.13 15.17
N ALA A 40 5.63 5.37 14.10
CA ALA A 40 6.71 4.41 13.96
C ALA A 40 7.04 4.22 12.46
N PRO A 41 7.78 5.16 11.83
CA PRO A 41 8.03 5.16 10.38
C PRO A 41 8.49 3.81 9.82
N ALA A 42 9.37 3.10 10.53
CA ALA A 42 9.86 1.78 10.14
C ALA A 42 8.75 0.71 10.02
N LYS A 43 7.60 0.90 10.70
CA LYS A 43 6.46 -0.02 10.70
C LYS A 43 5.45 0.22 9.58
N GLN A 44 5.59 1.30 8.82
CA GLN A 44 4.65 1.59 7.73
C GLN A 44 4.71 0.52 6.63
N SER A 45 5.90 0.15 6.20
CA SER A 45 6.10 -0.92 5.20
C SER A 45 5.71 -2.28 5.75
N ASP A 46 6.09 -2.61 7.00
CA ASP A 46 5.67 -3.84 7.67
C ASP A 46 4.14 -3.97 7.67
N LEU A 47 3.42 -2.90 8.00
CA LEU A 47 1.96 -2.88 8.03
C LEU A 47 1.36 -3.08 6.63
N MET A 48 1.95 -2.45 5.61
CA MET A 48 1.51 -2.61 4.22
C MET A 48 1.60 -4.06 3.76
N GLU A 49 2.72 -4.74 4.08
CA GLU A 49 2.90 -6.17 3.76
C GLU A 49 1.87 -7.05 4.47
N VAL A 50 1.58 -6.80 5.75
CA VAL A 50 0.55 -7.54 6.49
C VAL A 50 -0.83 -7.34 5.85
N VAL A 51 -1.21 -6.10 5.55
CA VAL A 51 -2.51 -5.79 4.93
C VAL A 51 -2.61 -6.43 3.54
N PHE A 52 -1.54 -6.41 2.75
CA PHE A 52 -1.50 -7.08 1.45
C PHE A 52 -1.62 -8.60 1.57
N ARG A 53 -0.88 -9.24 2.49
CA ARG A 53 -1.01 -10.68 2.74
C ARG A 53 -2.44 -11.04 3.12
N GLN A 54 -3.00 -10.32 4.10
CA GLN A 54 -4.37 -10.53 4.57
C GLN A 54 -5.38 -10.48 3.42
N TYR A 55 -5.31 -9.46 2.56
CA TYR A 55 -6.26 -9.30 1.46
C TYR A 55 -6.00 -10.24 0.28
N PHE A 56 -4.78 -10.25 -0.26
CA PHE A 56 -4.47 -10.95 -1.50
C PHE A 56 -4.27 -12.46 -1.32
N THR A 57 -3.88 -12.91 -0.12
CA THR A 57 -3.56 -14.31 0.17
C THR A 57 -4.60 -14.93 1.10
N ASP A 58 -4.87 -14.29 2.24
CA ASP A 58 -5.71 -14.89 3.30
C ASP A 58 -7.22 -14.69 3.04
N GLY A 59 -7.59 -13.73 2.20
CA GLY A 59 -8.98 -13.41 1.86
C GLY A 59 -9.70 -12.54 2.88
N LEU A 60 -8.95 -11.86 3.75
CA LEU A 60 -9.48 -10.97 4.77
C LEU A 60 -9.67 -9.56 4.22
N TYR A 61 -10.87 -9.00 4.43
CA TYR A 61 -11.19 -7.65 4.00
C TYR A 61 -10.53 -6.62 4.94
N PRO A 62 -9.85 -5.58 4.42
CA PRO A 62 -9.07 -4.65 5.23
C PRO A 62 -9.94 -3.55 5.87
N ASP A 63 -10.77 -3.92 6.84
CA ASP A 63 -11.56 -3.01 7.67
C ASP A 63 -11.46 -3.35 9.17
N GLY A 64 -12.04 -2.46 10.00
CA GLY A 64 -12.33 -2.68 11.41
C GLY A 64 -11.30 -3.52 12.18
N ASP A 65 -11.72 -4.72 12.57
CA ASP A 65 -10.94 -5.62 13.41
C ASP A 65 -9.77 -6.28 12.65
N ASN A 66 -9.88 -6.51 11.34
CA ASN A 66 -8.77 -7.06 10.53
C ASN A 66 -7.61 -6.07 10.45
N LEU A 67 -7.91 -4.78 10.22
CA LEU A 67 -6.89 -3.72 10.26
C LEU A 67 -6.29 -3.55 11.66
N ALA A 68 -7.10 -3.62 12.72
CA ALA A 68 -6.60 -3.55 14.09
C ALA A 68 -5.67 -4.74 14.41
N ALA A 69 -6.01 -5.95 13.92
CA ALA A 69 -5.17 -7.12 14.02
C ALA A 69 -3.85 -6.94 13.23
N ALA A 70 -3.90 -6.37 12.03
CA ALA A 70 -2.71 -6.04 11.24
C ALA A 70 -1.78 -5.07 11.98
N ALA A 71 -2.33 -4.01 12.57
CA ALA A 71 -1.58 -3.07 13.40
C ALA A 71 -0.90 -3.75 14.59
N ARG A 72 -1.62 -4.63 15.29
CA ARG A 72 -1.07 -5.42 16.41
C ARG A 72 0.07 -6.32 15.97
N GLU A 73 -0.07 -6.99 14.81
CA GLU A 73 0.93 -7.92 14.28
C GLU A 73 2.28 -7.22 14.08
N VAL A 74 2.28 -5.97 13.62
CA VAL A 74 3.51 -5.20 13.42
C VAL A 74 4.00 -4.46 14.67
N GLY A 75 3.30 -4.62 15.81
CA GLY A 75 3.65 -4.04 17.11
C GLY A 75 3.13 -2.63 17.36
N LEU A 76 2.10 -2.19 16.63
CA LEU A 76 1.41 -0.92 16.90
C LEU A 76 0.28 -1.12 17.92
N ASP A 77 -0.10 -0.02 18.59
CA ASP A 77 -1.33 0.02 19.39
C ASP A 77 -2.55 -0.10 18.46
N ALA A 78 -3.23 -1.24 18.57
CA ALA A 78 -4.35 -1.59 17.70
C ALA A 78 -5.55 -0.64 17.86
N ASP A 79 -5.83 -0.19 19.08
CA ASP A 79 -6.98 0.66 19.36
C ASP A 79 -6.71 2.10 18.89
N ALA A 80 -5.51 2.61 19.14
CA ALA A 80 -5.09 3.92 18.63
C ALA A 80 -5.02 3.92 17.09
N ALA A 81 -4.47 2.88 16.48
CA ALA A 81 -4.42 2.75 15.02
C ALA A 81 -5.82 2.69 14.41
N ARG A 82 -6.74 1.92 15.00
CA ARG A 82 -8.14 1.83 14.58
C ARG A 82 -8.86 3.17 14.72
N ALA A 83 -8.72 3.85 15.86
CA ALA A 83 -9.34 5.16 16.09
C ALA A 83 -8.84 6.19 15.07
N TYR A 84 -7.54 6.20 14.77
CA TYR A 84 -6.97 7.09 13.77
C TYR A 84 -7.50 6.76 12.37
N ALA A 85 -7.55 5.48 12.00
CA ALA A 85 -8.01 5.01 10.69
C ALA A 85 -9.49 5.32 10.41
N LEU A 86 -10.33 5.33 11.46
CA LEU A 86 -11.77 5.59 11.36
C LEU A 86 -12.15 7.07 11.53
N SER A 87 -11.20 7.94 11.86
CA SER A 87 -11.46 9.38 11.96
C SER A 87 -11.78 9.98 10.60
N GLU A 88 -12.93 10.66 10.51
CA GLU A 88 -13.37 11.34 9.30
C GLU A 88 -12.37 12.41 8.84
N GLU A 89 -11.78 13.15 9.78
CA GLU A 89 -10.78 14.17 9.48
C GLU A 89 -9.53 13.56 8.83
N ASN A 90 -9.02 12.46 9.40
CA ASN A 90 -7.84 11.78 8.88
C ASN A 90 -8.11 11.14 7.51
N GLN A 91 -9.29 10.55 7.32
CA GLN A 91 -9.70 10.02 6.02
C GLN A 91 -9.84 11.11 4.96
N LYS A 92 -10.42 12.27 5.30
CA LYS A 92 -10.47 13.44 4.41
C LYS A 92 -9.08 13.94 4.03
N ALA A 93 -8.14 13.96 4.98
CA ALA A 93 -6.77 14.36 4.70
C ALA A 93 -6.08 13.41 3.69
N VAL A 94 -6.22 12.10 3.88
CA VAL A 94 -5.67 11.09 2.96
C VAL A 94 -6.32 11.14 1.58
N ALA A 95 -7.65 11.28 1.52
CA ALA A 95 -8.37 11.42 0.26
C ALA A 95 -7.96 12.68 -0.51
N ARG A 96 -7.71 13.79 0.20
CA ARG A 96 -7.20 15.02 -0.41
C ARG A 96 -5.80 14.83 -0.99
N GLU A 97 -4.88 14.24 -0.23
CA GLU A 97 -3.51 13.96 -0.69
C GLU A 97 -3.52 13.07 -1.94
N ALA A 98 -4.33 12.01 -1.96
CA ALA A 98 -4.46 11.14 -3.12
C ALA A 98 -5.01 11.90 -4.35
N ARG A 99 -5.92 12.85 -4.14
CA ARG A 99 -6.46 13.70 -5.21
C ARG A 99 -5.40 14.67 -5.75
N GLU A 100 -4.61 15.29 -4.88
CA GLU A 100 -3.50 16.17 -5.25
C GLU A 100 -2.49 15.45 -6.15
N ILE A 101 -2.01 14.27 -5.72
CA ILE A 101 -1.10 13.43 -6.50
C ILE A 101 -1.72 13.01 -7.85
N SER A 102 -3.03 12.74 -7.87
CA SER A 102 -3.72 12.43 -9.12
C SER A 102 -3.79 13.63 -10.07
N MET A 103 -3.97 14.85 -9.54
CA MET A 103 -3.95 16.09 -10.33
C MET A 103 -2.56 16.40 -10.89
N GLU A 104 -1.50 15.88 -10.28
CA GLU A 104 -0.12 15.94 -10.79
C GLU A 104 0.17 14.94 -11.92
N GLY A 105 -0.81 14.15 -12.34
CA GLY A 105 -0.71 13.25 -13.49
C GLY A 105 -0.59 11.76 -13.15
N VAL A 106 -0.55 11.40 -11.86
CA VAL A 106 -0.56 10.00 -11.44
C VAL A 106 -1.96 9.41 -11.60
N SER A 107 -2.14 8.55 -12.60
CA SER A 107 -3.43 7.94 -12.96
C SER A 107 -3.56 6.46 -12.60
N GLY A 108 -2.50 5.85 -12.07
CA GLY A 108 -2.49 4.43 -11.68
C GLY A 108 -1.30 4.08 -10.79
N VAL A 109 -1.42 2.97 -10.07
CA VAL A 109 -0.39 2.46 -9.14
C VAL A 109 0.10 1.06 -9.56
N PRO A 110 1.35 0.68 -9.21
CA PRO A 110 2.36 1.52 -8.55
C PRO A 110 2.95 2.57 -9.50
N PHE A 111 3.37 3.70 -8.94
CA PHE A 111 4.02 4.81 -9.64
C PHE A 111 5.19 5.29 -8.80
N PHE A 112 6.33 5.57 -9.42
CA PHE A 112 7.57 5.86 -8.72
C PHE A 112 8.14 7.21 -9.14
N TYR A 113 8.63 7.95 -8.14
CA TYR A 113 9.42 9.16 -8.31
C TYR A 113 10.86 8.85 -7.88
N VAL A 114 11.84 9.40 -8.59
CA VAL A 114 13.26 9.30 -8.24
C VAL A 114 13.83 10.72 -8.25
N ASN A 115 14.53 11.11 -7.19
CA ASN A 115 15.02 12.48 -6.98
C ASN A 115 13.95 13.57 -7.13
N GLY A 116 12.70 13.27 -6.74
CA GLY A 116 11.58 14.21 -6.81
C GLY A 116 10.91 14.30 -8.19
N GLU A 117 11.44 13.62 -9.20
CA GLU A 117 10.90 13.63 -10.56
C GLU A 117 10.15 12.32 -10.88
N PRO A 118 9.05 12.38 -11.67
CA PRO A 118 8.36 11.18 -12.15
C PRO A 118 9.32 10.24 -12.92
N ALA A 119 9.46 9.00 -12.47
CA ALA A 119 10.38 8.05 -13.08
C ALA A 119 9.64 7.06 -14.00
N PHE A 120 8.66 6.31 -13.48
CA PHE A 120 7.89 5.35 -14.26
C PHE A 120 6.59 4.90 -13.58
N SER A 121 5.69 4.36 -14.39
CA SER A 121 4.41 3.78 -13.99
C SER A 121 4.41 2.25 -14.17
N GLY A 122 3.74 1.57 -13.25
CA GLY A 122 3.51 0.13 -13.26
C GLY A 122 4.56 -0.70 -12.52
N ALA A 123 4.23 -1.97 -12.31
CA ALA A 123 5.13 -2.96 -11.72
C ALA A 123 6.20 -3.37 -12.76
N GLN A 124 7.28 -2.60 -12.83
CA GLN A 124 8.41 -2.83 -13.72
C GLN A 124 9.33 -3.96 -13.21
N PRO A 125 10.09 -4.65 -14.08
CA PRO A 125 11.05 -5.66 -13.65
C PRO A 125 12.23 -5.03 -12.88
N PRO A 126 12.91 -5.78 -11.99
CA PRO A 126 14.03 -5.27 -11.20
C PRO A 126 15.14 -4.61 -12.04
N ALA A 127 15.42 -5.12 -13.24
CA ALA A 127 16.41 -4.54 -14.13
C ALA A 127 16.10 -3.08 -14.55
N THR A 128 14.81 -2.72 -14.65
CA THR A 128 14.40 -1.33 -14.91
C THR A 128 14.69 -0.44 -13.72
N PHE A 129 14.45 -0.93 -12.50
CA PHE A 129 14.79 -0.20 -11.28
C PHE A 129 16.30 0.03 -11.17
N VAL A 130 17.11 -1.02 -11.34
CA VAL A 130 18.59 -0.91 -11.26
C VAL A 130 19.10 0.15 -12.23
N ARG A 131 18.74 0.06 -13.51
CA ARG A 131 19.17 1.04 -14.52
C ARG A 131 18.81 2.48 -14.14
N LEU A 132 17.57 2.72 -13.72
CA LEU A 132 17.11 4.07 -13.40
C LEU A 132 17.74 4.62 -12.12
N LEU A 133 18.02 3.77 -11.14
CA LEU A 133 18.73 4.16 -9.93
C LEU A 133 20.20 4.48 -10.23
N ASP A 134 20.86 3.70 -11.09
CA ASP A 134 22.22 3.98 -11.54
C ASP A 134 22.27 5.34 -12.27
N GLU A 135 21.38 5.56 -13.25
CA GLU A 135 21.28 6.83 -13.98
C GLU A 135 20.97 8.03 -13.06
N ALA A 136 20.20 7.82 -11.99
CA ALA A 136 19.87 8.86 -11.03
C ALA A 136 20.98 9.15 -10.02
N ALA A 137 21.86 8.18 -9.75
CA ALA A 137 23.02 8.33 -8.87
C ALA A 137 24.19 9.06 -9.54
N GLU A 138 24.25 9.05 -10.88
CA GLU A 138 25.26 9.77 -11.67
C GLU A 138 24.93 11.26 -11.87
N ARG A 139 23.76 11.73 -11.44
CA ARG A 139 23.29 13.12 -11.54
C ARG A 139 23.45 13.86 -10.22
#